data_AF-A0A8H3GBM9-F1
#
_entry.id   AF-A0A8H3GBM9-F1
#
_cell.length_a   1.000
_cell.length_b   1.000
_cell.length_c   1.000
_cell.angle_alpha   90.00
_cell.angle_beta   90.00
_cell.angle_gamma   90.00
#
_symmetry.space_group_name_H-M   'P 1'
#
loop_
_entity.id
_entity.type
_entity.pdbx_description
1 polymer ?
#
loop_
_entity_poly.entity_id
_entity_poly.type
_entity_poly.pdbx_seq_one_letter_code
_entity_poly.pdbx_strand_id
1 'polypeptide(L)'
;MGQSPLPDRATISEDIDNILRELVACVQRFRCPSELDFPPNTQNALVILNSEKNKPFINQLRRLNGLRTKLAQIQPLEDKQLETKQRATGQAIGRALLRMKEHQEKLYKLSKA
;
A
#
# COMPACT_ATOMS: atom_id res chain seq x y z
N MET A 1 -12.29 34.39 -11.79
CA MET A 1 -11.30 33.49 -11.14
C MET A 1 -12.02 32.81 -9.99
N GLY A 2 -12.58 31.62 -10.20
CA GLY A 2 -13.25 30.88 -9.13
C GLY A 2 -12.18 30.19 -8.29
N GLN A 3 -11.96 30.67 -7.06
CA GLN A 3 -11.24 29.87 -6.08
C GLN A 3 -12.08 28.64 -5.80
N SER A 4 -11.60 27.47 -6.20
CA SER A 4 -12.11 26.22 -5.65
C SER A 4 -11.94 26.31 -4.12
N PRO A 5 -13.00 26.11 -3.32
CA PRO A 5 -12.86 26.16 -1.87
C PRO A 5 -11.82 25.13 -1.44
N LEU A 6 -10.84 25.58 -0.66
CA LEU A 6 -9.90 24.69 0.02
C LEU A 6 -10.72 23.65 0.81
N PRO A 7 -10.36 22.36 0.77
CA PRO A 7 -11.09 21.34 1.50
C PRO A 7 -11.11 21.70 2.98
N ASP A 8 -12.31 21.73 3.58
CA ASP A 8 -12.45 21.97 5.01
C ASP A 8 -11.77 20.85 5.81
N ARG A 9 -11.32 21.18 7.03
CA ARG A 9 -10.67 20.26 7.96
C ARG A 9 -11.41 18.93 8.11
N ALA A 10 -12.75 18.96 8.13
CA ALA A 10 -13.59 17.77 8.25
C ALA A 10 -13.41 16.82 7.06
N THR A 11 -13.37 17.36 5.83
CA THR A 11 -13.15 16.60 4.60
C THR A 11 -11.80 15.89 4.62
N ILE A 12 -10.74 16.60 5.03
CA ILE A 12 -9.39 16.01 5.08
C ILE A 12 -9.31 14.88 6.12
N SER A 13 -9.96 15.06 7.28
CA SER A 13 -10.03 14.00 8.29
C SER A 13 -10.75 12.75 7.75
N GLU A 14 -11.86 12.95 7.05
CA GLU A 14 -12.66 11.88 6.46
C GLU A 14 -11.91 11.13 5.34
N ASP A 15 -11.17 11.85 4.48
CA ASP A 15 -10.31 11.25 3.47
C ASP A 15 -9.25 10.33 4.10
N ILE A 16 -8.59 10.78 5.17
CA ILE A 16 -7.61 9.95 5.90
C ILE A 16 -8.29 8.72 6.53
N ASP A 17 -9.49 8.88 7.12
CA ASP A 17 -10.25 7.75 7.67
C ASP A 17 -10.65 6.75 6.57
N ASN A 18 -11.05 7.24 5.41
CA ASN A 18 -11.41 6.39 4.28
C ASN A 18 -10.19 5.59 3.80
N ILE A 19 -9.02 6.22 3.65
CA ILE A 19 -7.76 5.54 3.32
C ILE A 19 -7.42 4.47 4.37
N LEU A 20 -7.60 4.78 5.66
CA LEU A 20 -7.35 3.83 6.73
C LEU A 20 -8.31 2.64 6.69
N ARG A 21 -9.60 2.87 6.43
CA ARG A 21 -10.60 1.81 6.25
C ARG A 21 -10.28 0.94 5.04
N GLU A 22 -9.92 1.53 3.91
CA GLU A 22 -9.47 0.79 2.72
C GLU A 22 -8.22 -0.05 3.02
N LEU A 23 -7.26 0.47 3.77
CA LEU A 23 -6.07 -0.27 4.21
C LEU A 23 -6.45 -1.49 5.05
N VAL A 24 -7.29 -1.30 6.07
CA VAL A 24 -7.75 -2.39 6.94
C VAL A 24 -8.47 -3.46 6.13
N ALA A 25 -9.37 -3.06 5.23
CA ALA A 25 -10.08 -3.99 4.35
C ALA A 25 -9.10 -4.75 3.43
N CYS A 26 -8.08 -4.08 2.88
CA CYS A 26 -7.04 -4.72 2.08
C CYS A 26 -6.26 -5.75 2.90
N VAL A 27 -5.85 -5.43 4.13
CA VAL A 27 -5.03 -6.32 4.95
C VAL A 27 -5.85 -7.52 5.48
N GLN A 28 -7.08 -7.30 5.92
CA GLN A 28 -7.92 -8.37 6.49
C GLN A 28 -8.39 -9.37 5.43
N ARG A 29 -8.70 -8.91 4.22
CA ARG A 29 -9.22 -9.77 3.14
C ARG A 29 -8.12 -10.46 2.35
N PHE A 30 -6.89 -10.00 2.48
CA PHE A 30 -5.78 -10.53 1.70
C PHE A 30 -5.22 -11.80 2.34
N ARG A 31 -5.32 -12.91 1.61
CA ARG A 31 -4.54 -14.12 1.90
C ARG A 31 -3.25 -14.04 1.09
N CYS A 32 -2.12 -13.96 1.79
CA CYS A 32 -0.81 -14.04 1.14
C CYS A 32 -0.69 -15.39 0.42
N PRO A 33 -0.33 -15.41 -0.88
CA PRO A 33 -0.09 -16.66 -1.58
C PRO A 33 1.10 -17.40 -0.94
N SER A 34 1.03 -18.73 -0.95
CA SER A 34 2.09 -19.61 -0.44
C SER A 34 3.29 -19.71 -1.37
N GLU A 35 3.13 -19.30 -2.63
CA GLU A 35 4.14 -19.38 -3.68
C GLU A 35 3.94 -18.25 -4.68
N LEU A 36 5.03 -17.79 -5.30
CA LEU A 36 5.01 -16.80 -6.37
C LEU A 36 5.81 -17.32 -7.56
N ASP A 37 5.39 -16.92 -8.75
CA ASP A 37 6.05 -17.27 -10.01
C ASP A 37 7.16 -16.23 -10.30
N PHE A 38 8.41 -16.68 -10.28
CA PHE A 38 9.59 -15.84 -10.49
C PHE A 38 10.18 -16.10 -11.88
N PRO A 39 10.74 -15.08 -12.55
CA PRO A 39 11.47 -15.29 -13.80
C PRO A 39 12.65 -16.25 -13.57
N PRO A 40 12.92 -17.19 -14.49
CA PRO A 40 13.93 -18.25 -14.28
C PRO A 40 15.34 -17.70 -13.98
N ASN A 41 15.72 -16.60 -14.65
CA ASN A 41 17.04 -15.96 -14.50
C ASN A 41 17.01 -14.65 -13.70
N THR A 42 15.95 -14.37 -12.93
CA THR A 42 16.00 -13.19 -12.05
C THR A 42 17.00 -13.43 -10.92
N GLN A 43 17.87 -12.45 -10.67
CA GLN A 43 18.64 -12.35 -9.42
C GLN A 43 17.96 -11.41 -8.41
N ASN A 44 16.85 -10.80 -8.81
CA ASN A 44 16.12 -9.83 -8.00
C ASN A 44 14.80 -10.44 -7.51
N ALA A 45 14.72 -10.65 -6.19
CA ALA A 45 13.53 -11.16 -5.52
C ALA A 45 12.30 -10.25 -5.72
N LEU A 46 12.49 -8.97 -6.06
CA LEU A 46 11.42 -8.00 -6.27
C LEU A 46 10.72 -8.16 -7.64
N VAL A 47 11.32 -8.91 -8.56
CA VAL A 47 10.76 -9.16 -9.89
C VAL A 47 9.96 -10.46 -9.88
N ILE A 48 8.66 -10.36 -10.08
CA ILE A 48 7.73 -11.49 -10.22
C ILE A 48 7.03 -11.42 -11.57
N LEU A 49 6.65 -12.58 -12.11
CA LEU A 49 5.95 -12.65 -13.39
C LEU A 49 4.50 -12.16 -13.25
N ASN A 50 3.95 -11.54 -14.29
CA ASN A 50 2.55 -11.15 -14.34
C ASN A 50 1.65 -12.35 -14.69
N SER A 51 1.74 -13.41 -13.90
CA SER A 51 1.02 -14.67 -14.08
C SER A 51 -0.27 -14.67 -13.26
N GLU A 52 -1.24 -15.53 -13.61
CA GLU A 52 -2.51 -15.62 -12.88
C GLU A 52 -2.34 -15.92 -11.38
N LYS A 53 -1.34 -16.75 -11.05
CA LYS A 53 -0.92 -17.06 -9.67
C LYS A 53 -0.48 -15.81 -8.89
N ASN A 54 0.18 -14.87 -9.56
CA ASN A 54 0.73 -13.66 -8.94
C ASN A 54 -0.24 -12.48 -8.95
N LYS A 55 -1.29 -12.49 -9.80
CA LYS A 55 -2.34 -11.45 -9.86
C LYS A 55 -2.85 -11.01 -8.48
N PRO A 56 -3.23 -11.89 -7.53
CA PRO A 56 -3.72 -11.43 -6.23
C PRO A 56 -2.65 -10.62 -5.46
N PHE A 57 -1.39 -11.06 -5.50
CA PHE A 57 -0.28 -10.38 -4.84
C PHE A 57 0.04 -9.02 -5.50
N ILE A 58 0.11 -8.99 -6.83
CA ILE A 58 0.35 -7.76 -7.62
C ILE A 58 -0.79 -6.76 -7.39
N ASN A 59 -2.04 -7.21 -7.40
CA ASN A 59 -3.20 -6.35 -7.16
C ASN A 59 -3.18 -5.76 -5.75
N GLN A 60 -2.78 -6.54 -4.75
CA GLN A 60 -2.63 -6.04 -3.38
C GLN A 60 -1.51 -4.99 -3.28
N LEU A 61 -0.34 -5.24 -3.87
CA LEU A 61 0.74 -4.25 -3.93
C LEU A 61 0.29 -2.94 -4.61
N ARG A 62 -0.40 -3.06 -5.74
CA ARG A 62 -0.96 -1.90 -6.45
C ARG A 62 -1.95 -1.13 -5.59
N ARG A 63 -2.85 -1.81 -4.87
CA ARG A 63 -3.81 -1.16 -3.97
C ARG A 63 -3.09 -0.40 -2.85
N LEU A 64 -2.14 -1.03 -2.15
CA LEU A 64 -1.38 -0.38 -1.08
C LEU A 64 -0.58 0.82 -1.59
N ASN A 65 0.03 0.72 -2.77
CA ASN A 65 0.74 1.84 -3.38
C ASN A 65 -0.23 2.96 -3.79
N GLY A 66 -1.41 2.62 -4.28
CA GLY A 66 -2.49 3.58 -4.56
C GLY A 66 -2.92 4.33 -3.30
N LEU A 67 -3.11 3.64 -2.17
CA LEU A 67 -3.41 4.28 -0.88
C LEU A 67 -2.29 5.23 -0.43
N ARG A 68 -1.03 4.84 -0.62
CA ARG A 68 0.12 5.70 -0.33
C ARG A 68 0.12 6.97 -1.19
N THR A 69 -0.18 6.84 -2.49
CA THR A 69 -0.29 7.98 -3.40
C THR A 69 -1.45 8.90 -3.02
N LYS A 70 -2.64 8.35 -2.74
CA LYS A 70 -3.80 9.12 -2.26
C LYS A 70 -3.45 9.91 -0.99
N LEU A 71 -2.81 9.26 -0.03
CA LEU A 71 -2.39 9.90 1.23
C LEU A 71 -1.36 11.01 1.01
N ALA A 72 -0.46 10.86 0.04
CA ALA A 72 0.55 11.87 -0.30
C ALA A 72 -0.01 13.06 -1.09
N GLN A 73 -1.18 12.90 -1.72
CA GLN A 73 -1.90 14.00 -2.39
C GLN A 73 -2.63 14.90 -1.39
N ILE A 74 -2.87 14.42 -0.17
CA ILE A 74 -3.38 15.25 0.92
C ILE A 74 -2.26 16.22 1.30
N GLN A 75 -2.51 17.51 1.08
CA GLN A 75 -1.54 18.58 1.31
C GLN A 75 -0.97 18.53 2.74
N PRO A 76 0.27 19.01 2.94
CA PRO A 76 0.83 19.14 4.27
C PRO A 76 -0.09 20.02 5.13
N LEU A 77 -0.60 19.41 6.20
CA LEU A 77 -1.63 19.98 7.04
C LEU A 77 -1.01 20.89 8.09
N GLU A 78 -1.43 22.15 8.14
CA GLU A 78 -1.08 23.08 9.23
C GLU A 78 -1.65 22.61 10.59
N ASP A 79 -2.68 21.76 10.56
CA ASP A 79 -3.28 21.14 11.74
C ASP A 79 -2.47 19.92 12.21
N LYS A 80 -1.85 20.05 13.38
CA LYS A 80 -1.02 18.99 14.01
C LYS A 80 -1.77 17.66 14.20
N GLN A 81 -3.08 17.69 14.45
CA GLN A 81 -3.85 16.45 14.66
C GLN A 81 -4.00 15.70 13.34
N LEU A 82 -4.33 16.42 12.27
CA LEU A 82 -4.43 15.85 10.93
C LEU A 82 -3.06 15.39 10.40
N GLU A 83 -1.98 16.15 10.64
CA GLU A 83 -0.61 15.72 10.31
C GLU A 83 -0.26 14.40 11.02
N THR A 84 -0.54 14.32 12.33
CA THR A 84 -0.29 13.11 13.12
C THR A 84 -1.05 11.91 12.55
N LYS A 85 -2.33 12.10 12.21
CA LYS A 85 -3.19 11.06 11.62
C LYS A 85 -2.70 10.63 10.23
N GLN A 86 -2.32 11.58 9.38
CA GLN A 86 -1.75 11.32 8.06
C GLN A 86 -0.45 10.51 8.20
N ARG A 87 0.44 10.91 9.10
CA ARG A 87 1.71 10.21 9.37
C ARG A 87 1.49 8.80 9.92
N ALA A 88 0.55 8.61 10.84
CA ALA A 88 0.21 7.29 11.38
C ALA A 88 -0.31 6.36 10.27
N THR A 89 -1.21 6.87 9.42
CA THR A 89 -1.75 6.14 8.27
C THR A 89 -0.64 5.78 7.28
N GLY A 90 0.26 6.71 6.98
CA GLY A 90 1.40 6.49 6.09
C GLY A 90 2.35 5.42 6.62
N GLN A 91 2.62 5.42 7.93
CA GLN A 91 3.41 4.37 8.57
C GLN A 91 2.71 3.00 8.50
N ALA A 92 1.38 2.94 8.68
CA ALA A 92 0.64 1.69 8.58
C ALA A 92 0.71 1.10 7.16
N ILE A 93 0.54 1.93 6.12
CA ILE A 93 0.70 1.52 4.72
C ILE A 93 2.13 1.05 4.46
N GLY A 94 3.13 1.80 4.94
CA GLY A 94 4.55 1.45 4.82
C GLY A 94 4.88 0.10 5.45
N ARG A 95 4.36 -0.18 6.66
CA ARG A 95 4.50 -1.48 7.31
C ARG A 95 3.84 -2.61 6.52
N ALA A 96 2.65 -2.38 5.96
CA ALA A 96 1.99 -3.39 5.14
C ALA A 96 2.81 -3.73 3.87
N LEU A 97 3.33 -2.71 3.19
CA LEU A 97 4.22 -2.88 2.04
C LEU A 97 5.52 -3.62 2.41
N LEU A 98 6.13 -3.28 3.55
CA LEU A 98 7.34 -3.95 4.03
C LEU A 98 7.09 -5.45 4.26
N ARG A 99 5.99 -5.81 4.94
CA ARG A 99 5.65 -7.23 5.19
C ARG A 99 5.41 -8.00 3.90
N MET A 100 4.81 -7.38 2.89
CA MET A 100 4.65 -8.00 1.56
C MET A 100 6.01 -8.23 0.89
N LYS A 101 6.93 -7.25 0.97
CA LYS A 101 8.29 -7.39 0.45
C LYS A 101 9.04 -8.53 1.14
N GLU A 102 9.01 -8.58 2.48
CA GLU A 102 9.65 -9.65 3.25
C GLU A 102 9.08 -11.02 2.88
N HIS A 103 7.76 -11.13 2.70
CA HIS A 103 7.12 -12.37 2.25
C HIS A 103 7.59 -12.78 0.85
N GLN A 104 7.64 -11.84 -0.09
CA GLN A 104 8.14 -12.08 -1.44
C GLN A 104 9.61 -12.55 -1.44
N GLU A 105 10.48 -11.92 -0.64
CA GLU A 105 11.88 -12.33 -0.49
C GLU A 105 12.01 -13.74 0.11
N LYS A 106 11.16 -14.08 1.08
CA LYS A 106 11.10 -15.43 1.64
C LYS A 106 10.72 -16.46 0.58
N LEU A 107 9.68 -16.20 -0.21
CA LEU A 107 9.24 -17.09 -1.28
C LEU A 107 10.29 -17.25 -2.38
N TYR A 108 11.00 -16.16 -2.72
CA TYR A 108 12.10 -16.22 -3.67
C TYR A 108 13.20 -17.17 -3.20
N LYS A 109 13.63 -17.05 -1.93
CA LYS A 109 14.63 -17.95 -1.34
C LYS A 109 14.17 -19.41 -1.35
N LEU A 110 12.89 -19.66 -1.04
CA LEU A 110 12.31 -21.00 -1.08
C LEU A 110 12.22 -21.57 -2.51
N SER A 111 12.01 -20.74 -3.52
CA SER A 111 11.98 -21.17 -4.92
C SER A 111 13.35 -21.52 -5.51
N LYS A 112 14.43 -21.13 -4.81
CA LYS A 112 15.83 -21.36 -5.20
C LYS A 112 16.53 -22.41 -4.31
N ALA A 113 15.87 -22.87 -3.25
CA ALA A 113 16.32 -23.92 -2.36
C ALA A 113 15.95 -25.29 -2.95
#